data_AF-A0A8T2EWP1-F1
#
_entry.id   AF-A0A8T2EWP1-F1
#
_cell.length_a   1.000
_cell.length_b   1.000
_cell.length_c   1.000
_cell.angle_alpha   90.00
_cell.angle_beta   90.00
_cell.angle_gamma   90.00
#
_symmetry.space_group_name_H-M   'P 1'
#
loop_
_entity.id
_entity.type
_entity.pdbx_description
1 polymer ?
#
loop_
_entity_poly.entity_id
_entity_poly.type
_entity_poly.pdbx_seq_one_letter_code
_entity_poly.pdbx_strand_id
1 'polypeptide(L)'
;MWVVIAVSHCLRELEVIYSSYPEKPNILPSNLYTCKSLVILELCGEIRLDVPRMAFLPSLKTLQLHSVRYLNEDSLHRLLSNCPVLEDLLVDLLLSDSMEKLTVVVPSLQILSLFIPHSYEIDGIVIETPSLKYFKLIDHNSKSHYCLVKNMPNLIEADIDVELHSIKSLIGSITSVKRLSICSQAMYDGGFVFNQLKHLKLCRCKGHSSDLLVRLLKDSSNLQALDLSEMDYHENHDILYWHQPSTVPECMF
;
A
#
# COMPACT_ATOMS: atom_id res chain seq x y z
N MET A 1 30.01 -10.73 0.39
CA MET A 1 30.73 -11.65 -0.51
C MET A 1 29.81 -12.71 -1.12
N TRP A 2 28.82 -13.27 -0.40
CA TRP A 2 27.91 -14.29 -0.94
C TRP A 2 26.89 -13.76 -1.98
N VAL A 3 26.33 -12.55 -1.80
CA VAL A 3 25.34 -11.98 -2.75
C VAL A 3 25.91 -11.86 -4.17
N VAL A 4 27.18 -11.46 -4.30
CA VAL A 4 27.87 -11.36 -5.60
C VAL A 4 27.98 -12.74 -6.26
N ILE A 5 28.29 -13.78 -5.47
CA ILE A 5 28.36 -15.16 -5.96
C ILE A 5 26.97 -15.61 -6.41
N ALA A 6 25.94 -15.41 -5.59
CA ALA A 6 24.57 -15.79 -5.93
C ALA A 6 24.10 -15.11 -7.23
N VAL A 7 24.34 -13.80 -7.38
CA VAL A 7 24.04 -13.05 -8.61
C VAL A 7 24.82 -13.60 -9.82
N SER A 8 26.08 -14.00 -9.65
CA SER A 8 26.88 -14.59 -10.74
C SER A 8 26.35 -15.94 -11.23
N HIS A 9 25.56 -16.64 -10.41
CA HIS A 9 24.91 -17.90 -10.77
C HIS A 9 23.51 -17.71 -11.38
N CYS A 10 23.18 -16.50 -11.86
CA CYS A 10 21.90 -16.20 -12.49
C CYS A 10 20.69 -16.50 -11.59
N LEU A 11 20.81 -16.21 -10.29
CA LEU A 11 19.74 -16.31 -9.32
C LEU A 11 18.48 -15.57 -9.83
N ARG A 12 17.32 -16.19 -9.62
CA ARG A 12 16.01 -15.63 -9.98
C ARG A 12 15.26 -15.04 -8.80
N GLU A 13 15.55 -15.50 -7.59
CA GLU A 13 14.81 -15.12 -6.39
C GLU A 13 15.83 -14.86 -5.29
N LEU A 14 15.79 -13.68 -4.69
CA LEU A 14 16.65 -13.32 -3.57
C LEU A 14 15.82 -12.74 -2.44
N GLU A 15 15.90 -13.39 -1.29
CA GLU A 15 15.42 -12.88 -0.02
C GLU A 15 16.63 -12.53 0.86
N VAL A 16 16.64 -11.32 1.41
CA VAL A 16 17.65 -10.89 2.38
C VAL A 16 16.95 -10.30 3.60
N ILE A 17 17.02 -11.03 4.71
CA ILE A 17 16.64 -10.53 6.02
C ILE A 17 17.90 -10.09 6.75
N TYR A 18 17.94 -8.85 7.22
CA TYR A 18 19.06 -8.31 7.97
C TYR A 18 18.59 -7.47 9.14
N SER A 19 19.00 -7.86 10.34
CA SER A 19 18.77 -7.14 11.59
C SER A 19 20.07 -7.13 12.39
N SER A 20 20.44 -5.98 12.97
CA SER A 20 21.62 -5.87 13.83
C SER A 20 21.34 -5.08 15.09
N TYR A 21 21.98 -5.45 16.20
CA TYR A 21 21.98 -4.67 17.44
C TYR A 21 23.43 -4.38 17.88
N PRO A 22 23.86 -3.10 18.02
CA PRO A 22 23.09 -1.90 17.69
C PRO A 22 22.81 -1.78 16.18
N GLU A 23 21.91 -0.87 15.81
CA GLU A 23 21.54 -0.60 14.42
C GLU A 23 22.79 -0.26 13.59
N LYS A 24 23.06 -1.06 12.56
CA LYS A 24 24.17 -0.89 11.62
C LYS A 24 23.67 -1.23 10.22
N PRO A 25 23.25 -0.23 9.44
CA PRO A 25 22.63 -0.47 8.16
C PRO A 25 23.58 -1.23 7.21
N ASN A 26 23.06 -2.28 6.57
CA ASN A 26 23.82 -3.05 5.59
C ASN A 26 23.60 -2.47 4.19
N ILE A 27 24.67 -2.37 3.40
CA ILE A 27 24.59 -1.93 2.00
C ILE A 27 24.79 -3.16 1.12
N LEU A 28 23.79 -3.46 0.30
CA LEU A 28 23.89 -4.56 -0.66
C LEU A 28 24.83 -4.19 -1.80
N PRO A 29 25.58 -5.16 -2.36
CA PRO A 29 26.51 -4.90 -3.44
C PRO A 29 25.78 -4.39 -4.68
N SER A 30 26.38 -3.44 -5.39
CA SER A 30 25.81 -2.82 -6.59
C SER A 30 25.45 -3.81 -7.70
N ASN A 31 26.15 -4.95 -7.78
CA ASN A 31 25.88 -6.05 -8.70
C ASN A 31 24.46 -6.62 -8.56
N LEU A 32 23.84 -6.54 -7.37
CA LEU A 32 22.46 -6.95 -7.18
C LEU A 32 21.53 -6.19 -8.12
N TYR A 33 21.68 -4.86 -8.18
CA TYR A 33 20.84 -3.97 -8.97
C TYR A 33 21.08 -4.03 -10.48
N THR A 34 22.03 -4.85 -10.95
CA THR A 34 22.28 -5.09 -12.38
C THR A 34 22.04 -6.55 -12.78
N CYS A 35 21.49 -7.35 -11.86
CA CYS A 35 21.19 -8.76 -12.08
C CYS A 35 20.02 -8.93 -13.07
N LYS A 36 20.33 -9.37 -14.29
CA LYS A 36 19.32 -9.51 -15.36
C LYS A 36 18.40 -10.71 -15.17
N SER A 37 18.79 -11.71 -14.39
CA SER A 37 18.00 -12.92 -14.14
C SER A 37 17.03 -12.79 -12.96
N LEU A 38 17.19 -11.76 -12.12
CA LEU A 38 16.42 -11.60 -10.90
C LEU A 38 14.96 -11.27 -11.23
N VAL A 39 14.06 -12.08 -10.70
CA VAL A 39 12.60 -12.02 -10.87
C VAL A 39 11.91 -11.59 -9.59
N ILE A 40 12.38 -12.07 -8.45
CA ILE A 40 11.85 -11.73 -7.13
C ILE A 40 12.99 -11.17 -6.27
N LEU A 41 12.76 -10.02 -5.67
CA LEU A 41 13.67 -9.41 -4.70
C LEU A 41 12.88 -9.03 -3.45
N GLU A 42 13.23 -9.66 -2.33
CA GLU A 42 12.68 -9.36 -1.01
C GLU A 42 13.81 -8.89 -0.09
N LEU A 43 13.67 -7.69 0.46
CA LEU A 43 14.62 -7.07 1.37
C LEU A 43 13.90 -6.73 2.66
N CYS A 44 14.38 -7.25 3.78
CA CYS A 44 13.77 -7.07 5.08
C CYS A 44 14.79 -6.57 6.13
N GLY A 45 14.37 -5.55 6.89
CA GLY A 45 15.10 -4.99 8.01
C GLY A 45 16.09 -3.89 7.61
N GLU A 46 17.15 -3.73 8.41
CA GLU A 46 18.10 -2.60 8.41
C GLU A 46 19.04 -2.57 7.19
N ILE A 47 18.48 -2.71 6.00
CA ILE A 47 19.16 -2.67 4.71
C ILE A 47 19.02 -1.25 4.17
N ARG A 48 20.15 -0.62 3.82
CA ARG A 48 20.17 0.68 3.17
C ARG A 48 20.06 0.52 1.66
N LEU A 49 18.97 1.02 1.11
CA LEU A 49 18.70 1.06 -0.32
C LEU A 49 19.51 2.18 -0.97
N ASP A 50 20.74 1.86 -1.37
CA ASP A 50 21.63 2.73 -2.13
C ASP A 50 21.69 2.27 -3.60
N VAL A 51 20.83 2.85 -4.43
CA VAL A 51 20.58 2.40 -5.80
C VAL A 51 21.55 3.07 -6.78
N PRO A 52 22.48 2.32 -7.40
CA PRO A 52 23.42 2.88 -8.36
C PRO A 52 22.70 3.51 -9.56
N ARG A 53 23.30 4.53 -10.18
CA ARG A 53 22.75 5.16 -11.40
C ARG A 53 22.57 4.19 -12.58
N MET A 54 23.36 3.12 -12.61
CA MET A 54 23.33 2.09 -13.65
C MET A 54 22.44 0.90 -13.29
N ALA A 55 21.64 1.00 -12.21
CA ALA A 55 20.70 -0.05 -11.84
C ALA A 55 19.76 -0.34 -12.99
N PHE A 56 19.58 -1.63 -13.30
CA PHE A 56 18.64 -2.10 -14.31
C PHE A 56 18.32 -3.57 -14.03
N LEU A 57 17.07 -3.84 -13.67
CA LEU A 57 16.56 -5.16 -13.31
C LEU A 57 15.45 -5.56 -14.31
N PRO A 58 15.82 -5.97 -15.54
CA PRO A 58 14.88 -6.15 -16.64
C PRO A 58 13.87 -7.29 -16.44
N SER A 59 14.13 -8.22 -15.52
CA SER A 59 13.29 -9.39 -15.27
C SER A 59 12.51 -9.33 -13.96
N LEU A 60 12.69 -8.25 -13.18
CA LEU A 60 12.11 -8.15 -11.84
C LEU A 60 10.61 -7.93 -11.93
N LYS A 61 9.85 -8.91 -11.44
CA LYS A 61 8.39 -8.93 -11.39
C LYS A 61 7.84 -8.64 -10.01
N THR A 62 8.55 -9.03 -8.96
CA THR A 62 8.13 -8.85 -7.58
C THR A 62 9.24 -8.17 -6.79
N LEU A 63 8.89 -7.06 -6.14
CA LEU A 63 9.78 -6.31 -5.24
C LEU A 63 9.08 -6.11 -3.90
N GLN A 64 9.68 -6.62 -2.84
CA GLN A 64 9.19 -6.47 -1.48
C GLN A 64 10.24 -5.80 -0.62
N LEU A 65 9.88 -4.65 -0.05
CA LEU A 65 10.75 -3.83 0.79
C LEU A 65 10.10 -3.72 2.17
N HIS A 66 10.62 -4.49 3.12
CA HIS A 66 10.13 -4.56 4.49
C HIS A 66 11.06 -3.79 5.42
N SER A 67 10.59 -2.64 5.91
CA SER A 67 11.30 -1.86 6.92
C SER A 67 12.76 -1.51 6.54
N VAL A 68 13.01 -1.29 5.24
CA VAL A 68 14.32 -0.88 4.71
C VAL A 68 14.57 0.62 4.93
N ARG A 69 15.85 1.03 4.90
CA ARG A 69 16.24 2.44 4.97
C ARG A 69 16.51 3.01 3.59
N TYR A 70 16.03 4.20 3.32
CA TYR A 70 16.27 4.87 2.04
C TYR A 70 17.44 5.85 2.17
N LEU A 71 18.36 5.87 1.20
CA LEU A 71 19.43 6.88 1.22
C LEU A 71 18.88 8.30 1.01
N ASN A 72 17.87 8.40 0.15
CA ASN A 72 17.10 9.60 -0.16
C ASN A 72 15.81 9.18 -0.88
N GLU A 73 14.90 10.13 -1.06
CA GLU A 73 13.63 9.94 -1.80
C GLU A 73 13.84 9.39 -3.22
N ASP A 74 14.93 9.77 -3.89
CA ASP A 74 15.28 9.33 -5.24
C ASP A 74 15.64 7.84 -5.33
N SER A 75 15.98 7.18 -4.21
CA SER A 75 16.48 5.80 -4.21
C SER A 75 15.40 4.83 -4.64
N LEU A 76 14.20 4.94 -4.06
CA LEU A 76 13.06 4.10 -4.44
C LEU A 76 12.61 4.42 -5.86
N HIS A 77 12.43 5.71 -6.20
CA HIS A 77 12.03 6.13 -7.53
C HIS A 77 12.99 5.62 -8.62
N ARG A 78 14.30 5.67 -8.36
CA ARG A 78 15.31 5.11 -9.26
C ARG A 78 15.19 3.61 -9.40
N LEU A 79 14.97 2.88 -8.32
CA LEU A 79 14.79 1.43 -8.41
C LEU A 79 13.58 1.08 -9.28
N LEU A 80 12.43 1.68 -8.99
CA LEU A 80 11.16 1.43 -9.68
C LEU A 80 11.24 1.77 -11.17
N SER A 81 11.80 2.93 -11.52
CA SER A 81 11.96 3.35 -12.92
C SER A 81 12.88 2.45 -13.75
N ASN A 82 13.71 1.62 -13.09
CA ASN A 82 14.63 0.69 -13.74
C ASN A 82 14.17 -0.79 -13.69
N CYS A 83 12.91 -1.02 -13.33
CA CYS A 83 12.25 -2.34 -13.30
C CYS A 83 11.03 -2.35 -14.25
N PRO A 84 11.23 -2.46 -15.59
CA PRO A 84 10.16 -2.21 -16.57
C PRO A 84 9.02 -3.25 -16.53
N VAL A 85 9.25 -4.45 -15.99
CA VAL A 85 8.29 -5.56 -15.95
C VAL A 85 7.76 -5.83 -14.54
N LEU A 86 7.90 -4.86 -13.62
CA LEU A 86 7.46 -5.01 -12.23
C LEU A 86 5.93 -5.12 -12.17
N GLU A 87 5.42 -6.22 -11.61
CA GLU A 87 4.00 -6.55 -11.52
C GLU A 87 3.48 -6.45 -10.08
N ASP A 88 4.34 -6.68 -9.08
CA ASP A 88 4.00 -6.71 -7.65
C ASP A 88 5.02 -5.91 -6.83
N LEU A 89 4.52 -4.93 -6.07
CA LEU A 89 5.31 -4.06 -5.22
C LEU A 89 4.72 -4.01 -3.81
N LEU A 90 5.55 -4.32 -2.82
CA LEU A 90 5.29 -4.06 -1.42
C LEU A 90 6.32 -3.08 -0.87
N VAL A 91 5.84 -2.01 -0.23
CA VAL A 91 6.67 -1.06 0.51
C VAL A 91 6.11 -0.90 1.92
N ASP A 92 6.89 -1.36 2.89
CA ASP A 92 6.65 -1.19 4.31
C ASP A 92 7.72 -0.26 4.89
N LEU A 93 7.29 0.92 5.33
CA LEU A 93 8.17 1.99 5.77
C LEU A 93 8.64 1.78 7.21
N LEU A 94 9.94 2.00 7.45
CA LEU A 94 10.55 1.87 8.77
C LEU A 94 10.20 3.08 9.67
N LEU A 95 9.66 2.82 10.86
CA LEU A 95 9.29 3.83 11.87
C LEU A 95 10.36 4.90 12.18
N SER A 96 11.64 4.51 12.15
CA SER A 96 12.76 5.38 12.51
C SER A 96 13.35 6.17 11.34
N ASP A 97 12.75 6.07 10.15
CA ASP A 97 13.15 6.79 8.94
C ASP A 97 12.21 7.97 8.64
N SER A 98 12.55 8.78 7.65
CA SER A 98 11.67 9.83 7.13
C SER A 98 11.78 9.91 5.61
N MET A 99 10.69 10.34 4.96
CA MET A 99 10.65 10.49 3.52
C MET A 99 9.72 11.64 3.18
N GLU A 100 10.25 12.69 2.54
CA GLU A 100 9.42 13.83 2.11
C GLU A 100 8.25 13.36 1.24
N LYS A 101 8.53 12.53 0.23
CA LYS A 101 7.51 12.08 -0.72
C LYS A 101 7.71 10.65 -1.19
N LEU A 102 6.65 9.85 -1.10
CA LEU A 102 6.59 8.52 -1.70
C LEU A 102 5.98 8.59 -3.11
N THR A 103 6.76 8.28 -4.14
CA THR A 103 6.28 8.31 -5.54
C THR A 103 6.38 6.93 -6.19
N VAL A 104 5.23 6.38 -6.60
CA VAL A 104 5.13 5.08 -7.29
C VAL A 104 4.62 5.31 -8.71
N VAL A 105 5.53 5.29 -9.68
CA VAL A 105 5.23 5.44 -11.11
C VAL A 105 5.73 4.20 -11.84
N VAL A 106 4.85 3.21 -11.99
CA VAL A 106 5.19 1.89 -12.57
C VAL A 106 4.04 1.43 -13.47
N PRO A 107 4.13 1.65 -14.79
CA PRO A 107 3.05 1.33 -15.72
C PRO A 107 2.64 -0.15 -15.78
N SER A 108 3.56 -1.07 -15.49
CA SER A 108 3.36 -2.52 -15.49
C SER A 108 2.77 -3.07 -14.19
N LEU A 109 2.69 -2.25 -13.13
CA LEU A 109 2.32 -2.71 -11.81
C LEU A 109 0.86 -3.14 -11.74
N GLN A 110 0.60 -4.31 -11.17
CA GLN A 110 -0.72 -4.92 -11.01
C GLN A 110 -1.13 -5.02 -9.54
N ILE A 111 -0.17 -5.17 -8.62
CA ILE A 111 -0.38 -5.30 -7.18
C ILE A 111 0.49 -4.27 -6.48
N LEU A 112 -0.11 -3.47 -5.60
CA LEU A 112 0.59 -2.48 -4.78
C LEU A 112 0.13 -2.61 -3.33
N SER A 113 1.08 -2.82 -2.42
CA SER A 113 0.84 -2.80 -0.97
C SER A 113 1.75 -1.77 -0.32
N LEU A 114 1.15 -0.80 0.38
CA LEU A 114 1.85 0.25 1.10
C LEU A 114 1.52 0.18 2.59
N PHE A 115 2.55 0.20 3.44
CA PHE A 115 2.41 0.24 4.89
C PHE A 115 3.17 1.46 5.42
N ILE A 116 2.44 2.36 6.09
CA ILE A 116 2.94 3.61 6.65
C ILE A 116 2.71 3.55 8.15
N PRO A 117 3.79 3.59 8.95
CA PRO A 117 3.66 3.43 10.37
C PRO A 117 3.19 4.72 11.05
N HIS A 118 2.81 4.60 12.32
CA HIS A 118 2.41 5.74 13.13
C HIS A 118 3.51 6.80 13.22
N SER A 119 3.11 8.07 13.17
CA SER A 119 3.98 9.25 13.35
C SER A 119 5.12 9.42 12.33
N TYR A 120 5.07 8.72 11.20
CA TYR A 120 6.06 8.82 10.13
C TYR A 120 6.10 10.23 9.52
N GLU A 121 7.29 10.79 9.30
CA GLU A 121 7.44 12.10 8.66
C GLU A 121 7.36 11.93 7.13
N ILE A 122 6.21 12.27 6.55
CA ILE A 122 5.94 12.27 5.11
C ILE A 122 4.99 13.41 4.72
N ASP A 123 5.29 14.11 3.62
CA ASP A 123 4.44 15.19 3.12
C ASP A 123 3.34 14.67 2.19
N GLY A 124 3.64 13.61 1.42
CA GLY A 124 2.60 12.93 0.66
C GLY A 124 3.02 11.75 -0.20
N ILE A 125 2.00 11.13 -0.76
CA ILE A 125 2.07 9.91 -1.56
C ILE A 125 1.55 10.23 -2.96
N VAL A 126 2.25 9.77 -4.00
CA VAL A 126 1.83 9.88 -5.41
C VAL A 126 1.84 8.52 -6.06
N ILE A 127 0.69 8.11 -6.61
CA ILE A 127 0.52 6.82 -7.27
C ILE A 127 0.08 7.03 -8.72
N GLU A 128 0.87 6.51 -9.66
CA GLU A 128 0.62 6.52 -11.11
C GLU A 128 0.92 5.14 -11.71
N THR A 129 -0.07 4.26 -11.60
CA THR A 129 0.05 2.84 -11.99
C THR A 129 -1.22 2.41 -12.72
N PRO A 130 -1.38 2.72 -14.03
CA PRO A 130 -2.63 2.51 -14.78
C PRO A 130 -3.05 1.04 -14.92
N SER A 131 -2.12 0.09 -14.77
CA SER A 131 -2.38 -1.35 -14.86
C SER A 131 -2.77 -1.99 -13.53
N LEU A 132 -2.87 -1.20 -12.45
CA LEU A 132 -3.10 -1.70 -11.10
C LEU A 132 -4.47 -2.38 -11.00
N LYS A 133 -4.49 -3.58 -10.41
CA LYS A 133 -5.69 -4.41 -10.21
C LYS A 133 -6.02 -4.56 -8.74
N TYR A 134 -5.01 -4.60 -7.89
CA TYR A 134 -5.14 -4.70 -6.44
C TYR A 134 -4.33 -3.59 -5.78
N PHE A 135 -4.96 -2.90 -4.83
CA PHE A 135 -4.31 -1.85 -4.06
C PHE A 135 -4.57 -2.03 -2.57
N LYS A 136 -3.50 -2.10 -1.78
CA LYS A 136 -3.55 -2.12 -0.33
C LYS A 136 -2.82 -0.92 0.25
N LEU A 137 -3.47 -0.24 1.17
CA LEU A 137 -2.90 0.86 1.94
C LEU A 137 -3.24 0.66 3.41
N ILE A 138 -2.21 0.45 4.22
CA ILE A 138 -2.28 0.56 5.68
C ILE A 138 -1.53 1.84 6.04
N ASP A 139 -2.27 2.86 6.43
CA ASP A 139 -1.74 4.16 6.82
C ASP A 139 -2.19 4.52 8.22
N HIS A 140 -1.33 4.18 9.16
CA HIS A 140 -1.52 4.43 10.58
C HIS A 140 -0.91 5.77 11.00
N ASN A 141 -0.55 6.64 10.04
CA ASN A 141 0.07 7.90 10.37
C ASN A 141 -0.94 8.91 10.93
N SER A 142 -0.67 9.41 12.14
CA SER A 142 -1.43 10.47 12.79
C SER A 142 -1.09 11.88 12.28
N LYS A 143 -0.11 12.00 11.39
CA LYS A 143 0.25 13.26 10.72
C LYS A 143 -0.44 13.38 9.37
N SER A 144 -1.03 14.55 9.14
CA SER A 144 -1.67 14.85 7.85
C SER A 144 -0.65 14.90 6.73
N HIS A 145 -0.90 14.15 5.68
CA HIS A 145 -0.17 14.18 4.43
C HIS A 145 -1.15 14.05 3.27
N TYR A 146 -0.76 14.46 2.07
CA TYR A 146 -1.62 14.32 0.90
C TYR A 146 -1.44 12.94 0.25
N CYS A 147 -2.51 12.42 -0.34
CA CYS A 147 -2.44 11.22 -1.18
C CYS A 147 -2.98 11.55 -2.57
N LEU A 148 -2.10 11.70 -3.56
CA LEU A 148 -2.45 11.98 -4.95
C LEU A 148 -2.42 10.69 -5.76
N VAL A 149 -3.59 10.13 -5.97
CA VAL A 149 -3.76 8.94 -6.79
C VAL A 149 -4.29 9.38 -8.15
N LYS A 150 -3.53 9.07 -9.20
CA LYS A 150 -4.00 9.26 -10.59
C LYS A 150 -4.96 8.14 -10.96
N ASN A 151 -5.68 8.32 -12.06
CA ASN A 151 -6.70 7.36 -12.50
C ASN A 151 -6.13 5.93 -12.64
N MET A 152 -6.75 4.97 -11.96
CA MET A 152 -6.42 3.53 -11.99
C MET A 152 -7.61 2.76 -12.60
N PRO A 153 -7.79 2.83 -13.94
CA PRO A 153 -9.00 2.34 -14.59
C PRO A 153 -9.20 0.83 -14.47
N ASN A 154 -8.13 0.08 -14.18
CA ASN A 154 -8.14 -1.38 -14.07
C ASN A 154 -8.27 -1.88 -12.63
N LEU A 155 -8.44 -0.99 -11.64
CA LEU A 155 -8.49 -1.37 -10.24
C LEU A 155 -9.76 -2.20 -9.96
N ILE A 156 -9.57 -3.41 -9.44
CA ILE A 156 -10.63 -4.37 -9.15
C ILE A 156 -10.93 -4.39 -7.65
N GLU A 157 -9.88 -4.36 -6.84
CA GLU A 157 -9.95 -4.55 -5.40
C GLU A 157 -9.07 -3.55 -4.65
N ALA A 158 -9.62 -3.01 -3.56
CA ALA A 158 -8.92 -2.11 -2.66
C ALA A 158 -9.07 -2.55 -1.20
N ASP A 159 -7.98 -2.48 -0.45
CA ASP A 159 -7.90 -2.77 0.98
C ASP A 159 -7.29 -1.57 1.70
N ILE A 160 -8.12 -0.80 2.39
CA ILE A 160 -7.79 0.53 2.89
C ILE A 160 -7.97 0.55 4.41
N ASP A 161 -6.89 0.72 5.16
CA ASP A 161 -6.90 0.91 6.61
C ASP A 161 -6.17 2.20 6.96
N VAL A 162 -6.91 3.23 7.38
CA VAL A 162 -6.40 4.60 7.50
C VAL A 162 -6.89 5.29 8.77
N GLU A 163 -5.98 5.94 9.50
CA GLU A 163 -6.35 6.65 10.74
C GLU A 163 -6.93 8.05 10.51
N LEU A 164 -6.50 8.78 9.47
CA LEU A 164 -6.83 10.19 9.25
C LEU A 164 -7.81 10.47 8.11
N HIS A 165 -8.29 11.72 8.08
CA HIS A 165 -9.32 12.25 7.17
C HIS A 165 -8.84 12.57 5.73
N SER A 166 -7.55 12.42 5.42
CA SER A 166 -6.96 12.84 4.13
C SER A 166 -7.15 11.82 3.00
N ILE A 167 -8.30 11.13 2.96
CA ILE A 167 -8.60 10.11 1.96
C ILE A 167 -9.55 10.57 0.84
N LYS A 168 -9.95 11.84 0.77
CA LYS A 168 -10.94 12.26 -0.24
C LYS A 168 -10.50 11.96 -1.68
N SER A 169 -9.25 12.27 -2.01
CA SER A 169 -8.62 11.95 -3.30
C SER A 169 -8.46 10.44 -3.51
N LEU A 170 -8.13 9.71 -2.44
CA LEU A 170 -8.01 8.25 -2.43
C LEU A 170 -9.36 7.59 -2.76
N ILE A 171 -10.42 7.96 -2.02
CA ILE A 171 -11.79 7.47 -2.21
C ILE A 171 -12.27 7.73 -3.64
N GLY A 172 -12.06 8.94 -4.16
CA GLY A 172 -12.42 9.27 -5.54
C GLY A 172 -11.76 8.36 -6.57
N SER A 173 -10.53 7.92 -6.30
CA SER A 173 -9.73 7.10 -7.20
C SER A 173 -10.06 5.60 -7.16
N ILE A 174 -10.82 5.15 -6.15
CA ILE A 174 -11.22 3.75 -5.97
C ILE A 174 -12.73 3.52 -6.17
N THR A 175 -13.48 4.52 -6.63
CA THR A 175 -14.95 4.40 -6.82
C THR A 175 -15.38 3.29 -7.79
N SER A 176 -14.51 2.86 -8.71
CA SER A 176 -14.80 1.82 -9.71
C SER A 176 -14.52 0.39 -9.24
N VAL A 177 -14.07 0.17 -8.00
CA VAL A 177 -13.72 -1.18 -7.53
C VAL A 177 -14.95 -2.08 -7.39
N LYS A 178 -14.72 -3.38 -7.52
CA LYS A 178 -15.73 -4.43 -7.29
C LYS A 178 -15.69 -4.98 -5.88
N ARG A 179 -14.52 -4.91 -5.23
CA ARG A 179 -14.27 -5.38 -3.88
C ARG A 179 -13.59 -4.26 -3.09
N LEU A 180 -14.16 -3.90 -1.95
CA LEU A 180 -13.59 -2.90 -1.06
C LEU A 180 -13.55 -3.46 0.36
N SER A 181 -12.37 -3.49 0.94
CA SER A 181 -12.17 -3.64 2.39
C SER A 181 -11.77 -2.28 2.93
N ILE A 182 -12.49 -1.76 3.92
CA ILE A 182 -12.21 -0.43 4.48
C ILE A 182 -12.28 -0.41 6.01
N CYS A 183 -11.24 0.15 6.61
CA CYS A 183 -11.18 0.60 7.98
C CYS A 183 -10.80 2.09 7.97
N SER A 184 -11.72 2.95 8.38
CA SER A 184 -11.44 4.39 8.46
C SER A 184 -12.30 5.08 9.50
N GLN A 185 -11.75 6.09 10.16
CA GLN A 185 -12.53 7.06 10.93
C GLN A 185 -13.13 8.17 10.05
N ALA A 186 -12.73 8.26 8.78
CA ALA A 186 -13.08 9.36 7.90
C ALA A 186 -14.47 9.21 7.28
N MET A 187 -15.31 10.22 7.53
CA MET A 187 -16.54 10.44 6.78
C MET A 187 -16.19 11.12 5.45
N TYR A 188 -16.36 10.46 4.31
CA TYR A 188 -16.34 11.18 3.02
C TYR A 188 -17.66 11.93 2.85
N ASP A 189 -17.64 13.13 2.30
CA ASP A 189 -18.73 14.12 2.27
C ASP A 189 -19.94 13.77 1.37
N GLY A 190 -20.12 12.50 1.02
CA GLY A 190 -21.30 12.01 0.27
C GLY A 190 -21.26 12.32 -1.23
N GLY A 191 -20.09 12.62 -1.80
CA GLY A 191 -19.94 12.95 -3.23
C GLY A 191 -19.52 11.78 -4.14
N PHE A 192 -19.23 10.60 -3.59
CA PHE A 192 -18.67 9.47 -4.35
C PHE A 192 -19.69 8.35 -4.46
N VAL A 193 -19.82 7.78 -5.66
CA VAL A 193 -20.75 6.67 -5.94
C VAL A 193 -19.95 5.44 -6.35
N PHE A 194 -20.21 4.32 -5.68
CA PHE A 194 -19.56 3.04 -5.88
C PHE A 194 -20.41 2.12 -6.76
N ASN A 195 -20.59 2.54 -8.02
CA ASN A 195 -21.52 1.89 -8.94
C ASN A 195 -21.11 0.47 -9.39
N GLN A 196 -19.87 0.03 -9.15
CA GLN A 196 -19.42 -1.33 -9.50
C GLN A 196 -19.20 -2.23 -8.28
N LEU A 197 -19.36 -1.70 -7.06
CA LEU A 197 -19.04 -2.41 -5.85
C LEU A 197 -20.02 -3.57 -5.64
N LYS A 198 -19.48 -4.78 -5.49
CA LYS A 198 -20.23 -6.02 -5.26
C LYS A 198 -19.96 -6.61 -3.89
N HIS A 199 -18.76 -6.41 -3.35
CA HIS A 199 -18.37 -6.92 -2.03
C HIS A 199 -17.77 -5.80 -1.20
N LEU A 200 -18.34 -5.58 -0.03
CA LEU A 200 -17.86 -4.62 0.95
C LEU A 200 -17.50 -5.35 2.24
N LYS A 201 -16.25 -5.25 2.68
CA LYS A 201 -15.81 -5.59 4.05
C LYS A 201 -15.56 -4.29 4.80
N LEU A 202 -16.21 -4.10 5.95
CA LEU A 202 -16.10 -2.89 6.75
C LEU A 202 -15.61 -3.22 8.15
N CYS A 203 -14.50 -2.61 8.57
CA CYS A 203 -13.94 -2.82 9.91
C CYS A 203 -14.84 -2.23 10.99
N ARG A 204 -15.08 -3.03 12.04
CA ARG A 204 -15.86 -2.63 13.22
C ARG A 204 -15.03 -1.96 14.32
N CYS A 205 -13.71 -1.95 14.15
CA CYS A 205 -12.71 -1.46 15.08
C CYS A 205 -12.75 0.07 15.34
N LYS A 206 -13.51 0.85 14.56
CA LYS A 206 -13.64 2.31 14.71
C LYS A 206 -15.10 2.70 14.99
N GLY A 207 -15.33 3.60 15.96
CA GLY A 207 -16.67 3.97 16.45
C GLY A 207 -17.60 4.66 15.43
N HIS A 208 -17.06 5.13 14.31
CA HIS A 208 -17.80 5.79 13.21
C HIS A 208 -18.19 4.85 12.06
N SER A 209 -17.93 3.54 12.20
CA SER A 209 -18.23 2.53 11.19
C SER A 209 -19.72 2.47 10.81
N SER A 210 -20.64 2.78 11.73
CA SER A 210 -22.09 2.74 11.48
C SER A 210 -22.57 3.77 10.45
N ASP A 211 -22.10 5.02 10.51
CA ASP A 211 -22.51 6.06 9.56
C ASP A 211 -21.79 5.89 8.20
N LEU A 212 -20.54 5.42 8.21
CA LEU A 212 -19.81 5.04 6.99
C LEU A 212 -20.52 3.90 6.27
N LEU A 213 -21.01 2.90 7.00
CA LEU A 213 -21.81 1.81 6.45
C LEU A 213 -23.06 2.35 5.73
N VAL A 214 -23.83 3.22 6.38
CA VAL A 214 -25.06 3.76 5.80
C VAL A 214 -24.79 4.51 4.50
N ARG A 215 -23.69 5.28 4.44
CA ARG A 215 -23.28 5.98 3.22
C ARG A 215 -22.88 5.02 2.12
N LEU A 216 -21.98 4.07 2.41
CA LEU A 216 -21.55 3.09 1.42
C LEU A 216 -22.72 2.25 0.88
N LEU A 217 -23.69 1.89 1.72
CA LEU A 217 -24.90 1.20 1.29
C LEU A 217 -25.76 2.07 0.33
N LYS A 218 -25.91 3.36 0.62
CA LYS A 218 -26.62 4.30 -0.28
C LYS A 218 -25.88 4.49 -1.60
N ASP A 219 -24.55 4.52 -1.55
CA ASP A 219 -23.70 4.80 -2.71
C ASP A 219 -23.36 3.55 -3.55
N SER A 220 -23.74 2.35 -3.10
CA SER A 220 -23.39 1.07 -3.71
C SER A 220 -24.62 0.26 -4.14
N SER A 221 -25.32 0.71 -5.17
CA SER A 221 -26.55 0.07 -5.66
C SER A 221 -26.40 -1.37 -6.18
N ASN A 222 -25.17 -1.81 -6.49
CA ASN A 222 -24.86 -3.15 -7.00
C ASN A 222 -24.28 -4.09 -5.93
N LEU A 223 -24.32 -3.71 -4.66
CA LEU A 223 -23.73 -4.50 -3.57
C LEU A 223 -24.44 -5.86 -3.42
N GLN A 224 -23.64 -6.93 -3.38
CA GLN A 224 -24.12 -8.32 -3.29
C GLN A 224 -23.70 -9.00 -1.98
N ALA A 225 -22.59 -8.56 -1.39
CA ALA A 225 -22.10 -9.09 -0.12
C ALA A 225 -21.60 -7.97 0.78
N LEU A 226 -21.95 -8.08 2.06
CA LEU A 226 -21.47 -7.22 3.14
C LEU A 226 -20.85 -8.09 4.22
N ASP A 227 -19.61 -7.80 4.58
CA ASP A 227 -18.89 -8.41 5.69
C ASP A 227 -18.57 -7.34 6.73
N LEU A 228 -18.95 -7.60 7.99
CA LEU A 228 -18.72 -6.74 9.14
C LEU A 228 -17.83 -7.49 10.13
N SER A 229 -16.52 -7.41 9.91
CA SER A 229 -15.50 -8.10 10.69
C SER A 229 -14.31 -7.18 10.95
N GLU A 230 -13.43 -7.56 11.85
CA GLU A 230 -12.13 -6.90 11.96
C GLU A 230 -11.27 -7.23 10.73
N MET A 231 -10.41 -6.29 10.36
CA MET A 231 -9.40 -6.57 9.34
C MET A 231 -8.41 -7.58 9.92
N ASP A 232 -7.92 -8.50 9.09
CA ASP A 232 -7.19 -9.68 9.55
C ASP A 232 -5.85 -9.34 10.26
N TYR A 233 -5.40 -8.08 10.17
CA TYR A 233 -4.17 -7.53 10.73
C TYR A 233 -4.40 -6.64 11.97
N HIS A 234 -5.64 -6.52 12.46
CA HIS A 234 -5.91 -5.83 13.73
C HIS A 234 -5.77 -6.81 14.90
N GLU A 235 -5.02 -6.41 15.94
CA GLU A 235 -5.05 -7.13 17.21
C GLU A 235 -6.42 -6.93 17.86
N ASN A 236 -6.97 -8.02 18.39
CA ASN A 236 -8.31 -8.15 18.95
C ASN A 236 -8.44 -7.31 20.24
N HIS A 237 -8.49 -5.98 20.10
CA HIS A 237 -8.69 -5.03 21.19
C HIS A 237 -10.18 -4.74 21.32
N ASP A 238 -10.68 -4.94 22.55
CA ASP A 238 -12.02 -4.60 23.06
C ASP A 238 -13.02 -4.07 22.02
N ILE A 239 -13.91 -4.96 21.59
CA ILE A 239 -15.04 -4.72 20.70
C ILE A 239 -15.71 -3.38 21.06
N LEU A 240 -15.46 -2.34 20.26
CA LEU A 240 -16.26 -1.12 20.34
C LEU A 240 -17.69 -1.48 19.90
N TYR A 241 -18.64 -1.27 20.81
CA TYR A 241 -20.05 -1.58 20.58
C TYR A 241 -20.56 -0.81 19.35
N TRP A 242 -21.15 -1.55 18.42
CA TRP A 242 -21.74 -0.97 17.21
C TRP A 242 -22.85 0.00 17.61
N HIS A 243 -22.67 1.28 17.33
CA HIS A 243 -23.70 2.28 17.60
C HIS A 243 -24.81 2.20 16.55
N GLN A 244 -26.05 2.45 16.98
CA GLN A 244 -27.18 2.50 16.07
C GLN A 244 -26.94 3.63 15.05
N PRO A 245 -27.00 3.35 13.73
CA PRO A 245 -26.78 4.38 12.73
C PRO A 245 -27.80 5.51 12.88
N SER A 246 -27.36 6.74 12.62
CA SER A 246 -28.20 7.94 12.72
C SER A 246 -29.35 7.96 11.71
N THR A 247 -29.24 7.19 10.62
CA THR A 247 -30.25 7.09 9.56
C THR A 247 -30.33 5.66 9.00
N VAL A 248 -31.54 5.21 8.64
CA VAL A 248 -31.76 3.91 7.99
C VAL A 248 -31.60 4.09 6.46
N PRO A 249 -30.80 3.26 5.76
CA PRO A 249 -30.69 3.30 4.31
C PRO A 249 -32.01 2.93 3.62
N GLU A 250 -32.36 3.59 2.51
CA GLU A 250 -33.56 3.25 1.72
C GLU A 250 -33.50 1.85 1.10
N CYS A 251 -32.31 1.27 0.92
CA CYS A 251 -32.11 -0.08 0.39
C CYS A 251 -32.48 -1.21 1.38
N MET A 252 -32.92 -0.87 2.59
CA MET A 252 -33.44 -1.81 3.60
C MET A 252 -34.98 -1.89 3.61
N PHE A 253 -35.66 -1.12 2.74
CA PHE A 253 -37.10 -1.17 2.46
C PHE A 253 -37.34 -1.73 1.06
#